data_AF-A0A5K1G050-F1
#
_entry.id   AF-A0A5K1G050-F1
#
_cell.length_a   1.000
_cell.length_b   1.000
_cell.length_c   1.000
_cell.angle_alpha   90.00
_cell.angle_beta   90.00
_cell.angle_gamma   90.00
#
_symmetry.space_group_name_H-M   'P 1'
#
loop_
_entity.id
_entity.type
_entity.pdbx_description
1 polymer ?
#
loop_
_entity_poly.entity_id
_entity_poly.type
_entity_poly.pdbx_seq_one_letter_code
_entity_poly.pdbx_strand_id
1 'polypeptide(L)' 'CAYDQQGPLLVSPAKTDGILGLSNAKISLPSQLASQGIVKNVVGHCISSDIKAGGYMFFGDDSVPSWGMNWVPMLSNPSL' A
#
# COMPACT_ATOMS: atom_id res chain seq x y z
N CYS A 1 14.99 -7.44 1.71
CA CYS A 1 13.85 -6.62 2.18
C CYS A 1 14.41 -5.28 2.64
N ALA A 2 13.82 -4.18 2.14
CA ALA A 2 14.39 -2.84 2.03
C ALA A 2 15.71 -2.78 1.22
N TYR A 3 15.59 -2.47 -0.07
CA TYR A 3 16.72 -2.02 -0.88
C TYR A 3 17.22 -0.69 -0.30
N ASP A 4 18.53 -0.51 -0.25
CA ASP A 4 19.24 0.71 0.15
C ASP A 4 18.46 1.98 -0.24
N GLN A 5 17.87 2.65 0.75
CA GLN A 5 16.96 3.76 0.52
C GLN A 5 17.77 5.04 0.45
N GLN A 6 17.93 5.55 -0.77
CA GLN A 6 18.69 6.77 -1.03
C GLN A 6 17.72 7.97 -1.13
N GLY A 7 17.99 9.03 -0.37
CA GLY A 7 17.20 10.27 -0.35
C GLY A 7 17.21 10.95 1.03
N PRO A 8 16.75 12.22 1.16
CA PRO A 8 16.64 12.92 2.44
C PRO A 8 15.47 12.36 3.29
N LEU A 9 15.55 11.09 3.67
CA LEU A 9 14.61 10.43 4.59
C LEU A 9 14.81 10.88 6.03
N LEU A 10 15.97 11.47 6.33
CA LEU A 10 16.34 12.04 7.62
C LEU A 10 15.61 13.36 7.94
N VAL A 11 14.84 13.91 7.00
CA VAL A 11 13.98 15.10 7.20
C VAL A 11 12.52 14.70 7.40
N SER A 12 12.26 13.46 7.81
CA SER A 12 10.92 13.03 8.25
C SER A 12 10.76 13.24 9.77
N PRO A 13 9.74 13.97 10.26
CA PRO A 13 9.62 14.32 11.68
C PRO A 13 9.26 13.17 12.64
N ALA A 14 9.19 11.92 12.18
CA ALA A 14 8.69 10.79 12.97
C ALA A 14 9.67 9.61 12.99
N LYS A 15 9.76 8.91 14.11
CA LYS A 15 10.48 7.63 14.26
C LYS A 15 9.90 6.61 13.29
N THR A 16 10.46 6.51 12.09
CA THR A 16 10.13 5.49 11.10
C THR A 16 11.36 4.62 10.84
N ASP A 17 11.23 3.33 11.10
CA ASP A 17 12.34 2.35 10.97
C ASP A 17 12.43 1.74 9.55
N GLY A 18 11.61 2.20 8.60
CA GLY A 18 11.65 1.72 7.22
C GLY A 18 10.48 2.20 6.34
N ILE A 19 10.41 1.66 5.12
CA ILE A 19 9.34 1.95 4.14
C ILE A 19 8.59 0.67 3.81
N LEU A 20 7.28 0.78 3.74
CA LEU A 20 6.39 -0.27 3.29
C LEU A 20 6.05 -0.09 1.79
N GLY A 21 6.52 -1.01 0.94
CA GLY A 21 6.22 -1.00 -0.49
C GLY A 21 4.86 -1.63 -0.81
N LEU A 22 3.98 -0.88 -1.49
CA LEU A 22 2.62 -1.28 -1.88
C LEU A 22 2.43 -1.46 -3.39
N SER A 23 3.52 -1.61 -4.15
CA SER A 23 3.43 -1.81 -5.61
C SER A 23 2.81 -3.17 -5.97
N ASN A 24 2.51 -3.35 -7.25
CA ASN A 24 2.08 -4.64 -7.81
C ASN A 24 3.23 -5.64 -8.03
N ALA A 25 4.46 -5.31 -7.61
CA ALA A 25 5.61 -6.19 -7.78
C ALA A 25 5.53 -7.39 -6.82
N LYS A 26 6.04 -8.55 -7.24
CA LYS A 26 6.02 -9.80 -6.43
C LYS A 26 6.64 -9.64 -5.03
N ILE A 27 7.58 -8.71 -4.87
CA ILE A 27 8.27 -8.47 -3.59
C ILE A 27 7.50 -7.52 -2.65
N SER A 28 6.40 -6.91 -3.09
CA SER A 28 5.58 -6.08 -2.22
C SER A 28 4.91 -6.91 -1.12
N LEU A 29 4.64 -6.29 0.03
CA LEU A 29 3.96 -6.96 1.14
C LEU A 29 2.62 -7.60 0.73
N PRO A 30 1.69 -6.92 0.02
CA PRO A 30 0.42 -7.53 -0.37
C PRO A 30 0.60 -8.76 -1.27
N SER A 31 1.57 -8.71 -2.20
CA SER A 31 1.89 -9.86 -3.07
C SER A 31 2.42 -11.06 -2.28
N GLN A 32 3.28 -10.81 -1.28
CA GLN A 32 3.82 -11.86 -0.41
C GLN A 32 2.70 -12.51 0.43
N LEU A 33 1.85 -11.72 1.09
CA LEU A 33 0.73 -12.24 1.87
C LEU A 33 -0.25 -13.05 1.00
N ALA A 34 -0.53 -12.56 -0.21
CA ALA A 34 -1.40 -13.28 -1.15
C ALA A 34 -0.79 -14.58 -1.66
N SER A 35 0.53 -14.62 -1.91
CA SER A 35 1.22 -15.86 -2.30
C SER A 35 1.21 -16.94 -1.21
N GLN A 36 1.04 -16.55 0.05
CA GLN A 36 0.89 -17.45 1.19
C GLN A 36 -0.59 -17.82 1.44
N GLY A 37 -1.52 -17.27 0.67
CA GLY A 37 -2.96 -17.53 0.81
C GLY A 37 -3.61 -16.87 2.02
N ILE A 38 -2.95 -15.89 2.65
CA ILE A 38 -3.45 -15.23 3.86
C ILE A 38 -4.58 -14.24 3.53
N VAL A 39 -4.43 -13.49 2.44
CA VAL A 39 -5.42 -12.50 1.94
C VAL A 39 -5.43 -12.51 0.41
N LYS A 40 -6.45 -11.91 -0.22
CA LYS A 40 -6.37 -11.57 -1.65
C LYS A 40 -5.35 -10.44 -1.88
N ASN A 41 -4.75 -10.39 -3.07
CA ASN A 41 -3.79 -9.35 -3.45
C ASN A 41 -4.52 -8.02 -3.75
N VAL A 42 -5.06 -7.41 -2.69
CA VAL A 42 -5.83 -6.18 -2.70
C VAL A 42 -5.32 -5.31 -1.54
N VAL A 43 -5.18 -4.02 -1.80
CA VAL A 43 -4.86 -3.00 -0.79
C VAL A 43 -5.91 -1.92 -0.88
N GLY A 44 -6.48 -1.55 0.26
CA GLY A 44 -7.32 -0.37 0.38
C GLY A 44 -6.74 0.59 1.42
N HIS A 45 -6.83 1.88 1.16
CA HIS A 45 -6.41 2.90 2.11
C HIS A 45 -7.33 4.12 2.06
N CYS A 46 -7.49 4.76 3.22
CA CYS A 46 -8.03 6.11 3.34
C CYS A 46 -6.95 6.95 4.02
N ILE A 47 -6.40 7.91 3.30
CA ILE A 47 -5.38 8.82 3.82
C ILE A 47 -6.11 10.08 4.29
N SER A 48 -5.95 10.40 5.57
CA SER A 48 -6.45 11.66 6.12
C SER A 48 -5.67 12.84 5.55
N SER A 49 -6.36 13.90 5.17
CA SER A 49 -5.75 15.19 4.84
C SER A 49 -5.45 16.04 6.09
N ASP A 50 -6.05 15.72 7.24
CA ASP A 50 -5.80 16.38 8.52
C ASP A 50 -4.75 15.60 9.31
N ILE A 51 -3.67 16.30 9.68
CA ILE A 51 -2.56 15.78 10.50
C ILE A 51 -2.99 15.37 11.91
N LYS A 52 -4.15 15.82 12.40
CA LYS A 52 -4.70 15.47 13.71
C LYS A 52 -5.60 14.23 13.65
N ALA A 53 -6.00 13.80 12.46
CA ALA A 53 -6.88 12.65 12.26
C ALA A 53 -6.09 11.46 11.68
N GLY A 54 -6.49 10.25 12.09
CA GLY A 54 -5.95 9.02 11.55
C GLY A 54 -6.58 8.66 10.20
N GLY A 55 -5.78 8.06 9.34
CA GLY A 55 -6.28 7.27 8.20
C GLY A 55 -6.40 5.78 8.57
N TYR A 56 -6.78 4.97 7.60
CA TYR A 56 -6.73 3.51 7.73
C TYR A 56 -6.15 2.87 6.46
N MET A 57 -5.65 1.65 6.63
CA MET A 57 -5.18 0.79 5.55
C MET A 57 -5.55 -0.65 5.87
N PHE A 58 -5.90 -1.43 4.84
CA PHE A 58 -6.17 -2.85 4.96
C PHE A 58 -5.59 -3.64 3.79
N PHE A 59 -5.36 -4.93 4.03
CA PHE A 59 -4.95 -5.92 3.04
C PHE A 59 -6.06 -6.96 2.87
N GLY A 60 -6.33 -7.37 1.64
CA GLY A 60 -7.44 -8.27 1.32
C GLY A 60 -8.68 -7.54 0.80
N ASP A 61 -9.71 -8.30 0.49
CA ASP A 61 -10.93 -7.86 -0.19
C ASP A 61 -12.15 -7.73 0.72
N ASP A 62 -12.08 -8.18 1.97
CA ASP A 62 -13.21 -8.19 2.92
C ASP A 62 -13.76 -6.79 3.24
N SER A 63 -12.91 -5.76 3.17
CA SER A 63 -13.28 -4.38 3.50
C SER A 63 -13.51 -3.50 2.27
N VAL A 64 -13.59 -4.10 1.07
CA VAL A 64 -13.88 -3.36 -0.16
C VAL A 64 -15.39 -3.06 -0.23
N PRO A 65 -15.81 -1.79 -0.30
CA PRO A 65 -17.24 -1.45 -0.37
C PRO A 65 -17.88 -2.04 -1.63
N SER A 66 -19.03 -2.68 -1.46
CA SER A 66 -19.81 -3.25 -2.57
C SER A 66 -20.56 -2.19 -3.41
N TRP A 67 -20.64 -0.95 -2.91
CA TRP A 67 -21.33 0.17 -3.55
C TRP A 67 -20.58 1.49 -3.30
N GLY A 68 -20.88 2.51 -4.12
CA GLY A 68 -20.30 3.86 -3.97
C GLY A 68 -18.87 4.01 -4.52
N MET A 69 -18.29 2.96 -5.08
CA MET A 69 -16.98 2.98 -5.71
C MET A 69 -17.08 3.15 -7.22
N ASN A 70 -16.19 3.97 -7.78
CA ASN A 70 -15.94 4.03 -9.22
C ASN A 70 -14.65 3.27 -9.52
N TRP A 71 -14.67 2.40 -10.54
CA TRP A 71 -13.57 1.51 -10.87
C TRP A 71 -12.93 1.89 -12.19
N VAL A 72 -11.60 1.81 -12.23
CA VAL A 72 -10.82 1.93 -13.46
C VAL A 72 -9.80 0.77 -13.52
N PRO A 73 -9.48 0.26 -14.72
CA PRO A 73 -8.47 -0.78 -14.86
C PRO A 73 -7.10 -0.31 -14.35
N MET A 74 -6.43 -1.15 -13.58
CA MET A 74 -5.05 -0.90 -13.16
C MET A 74 -4.11 -1.30 -14.31
N LEU A 75 -3.21 -0.40 -14.71
CA LEU A 75 -2.21 -0.71 -15.73
C LEU A 75 -1.22 -1.75 -15.20
N SER A 76 -1.01 -2.82 -15.96
CA SER A 76 -0.11 -3.92 -15.60
C SER A 76 1.38 -3.57 -15.76
N ASN A 77 1.70 -2.58 -16.61
CA ASN A 77 3.05 -2.07 -16.85
C ASN A 77 3.04 -0.53 -16.86
N PRO A 78 3.56 0.13 -15.81
CA PRO A 78 3.68 1.58 -15.75
C PRO A 78 4.71 2.20 -16.72
N SER A 79 5.45 1.38 -17.49
CA SER A 79 6.60 1.78 -18.31
C SER A 79 6.29 1.89 -19.80
N LEU A 80 5.16 2.50 -20.16
CA LEU A 80 4.91 3.03 -21.52
C LEU A 80 5.10 4.53 -21.52
#